data_AF-A0A537XUI2-F1
#
_entry.id   AF-A0A537XUI2-F1
#
_cell.length_a   1.000
_cell.length_b   1.000
_cell.length_c   1.000
_cell.angle_alpha   90.00
_cell.angle_beta   90.00
_cell.angle_gamma   90.00
#
_symmetry.space_group_name_H-M   'P 1'
#
loop_
_entity.id
_entity.type
_entity.pdbx_description
1 polymer ?
#
loop_
_entity_poly.entity_id
_entity_poly.type
_entity_poly.pdbx_seq_one_letter_code
_entity_poly.pdbx_strand_id
1 'polypeptide(L)'
;MVNVQSIPSPAIHTDERAHEADHPSSPLARFGKDQPLKLDCGIDLAPFQIAYQIYGELNADRSNAILICHALTGDQHVANVHPVTRKPGWWETMVGPGRPLDTDSYFIICPNVIGGCMGST
;
A
#
# COMPACT_ATOMS: atom_id res chain seq x y z
N MET A 1 -36.30 14.24 -17.62
CA MET A 1 -34.98 14.77 -17.24
C MET A 1 -34.64 14.22 -15.86
N VAL A 2 -33.62 13.38 -15.74
CA VAL A 2 -33.16 12.89 -14.43
C VAL A 2 -32.22 13.95 -13.86
N ASN A 3 -32.57 14.48 -12.70
CA ASN A 3 -31.79 15.51 -12.03
C ASN A 3 -30.61 14.83 -11.31
N VAL A 4 -29.44 14.83 -11.94
CA VAL A 4 -28.20 14.33 -11.33
C VAL A 4 -27.64 15.45 -10.46
N GLN A 5 -27.85 15.36 -9.15
CA GLN A 5 -27.17 16.23 -8.20
C GLN A 5 -25.71 15.79 -8.08
N SER A 6 -24.78 16.74 -8.23
CA SER A 6 -23.35 16.48 -7.99
C SER A 6 -23.12 16.22 -6.51
N ILE A 7 -22.52 15.07 -6.20
CA ILE A 7 -22.01 14.80 -4.86
C ILE A 7 -20.71 15.60 -4.70
N PRO A 8 -20.57 16.45 -3.66
CA PRO A 8 -19.32 17.14 -3.41
C PRO A 8 -18.22 16.10 -3.17
N SER A 9 -17.17 16.12 -3.97
CA SER A 9 -15.99 15.29 -3.70
C SER A 9 -15.30 15.84 -2.46
N PRO A 10 -14.87 14.99 -1.50
CA PRO A 10 -14.04 15.44 -0.39
C PRO A 10 -12.85 16.22 -0.94
N ALA A 11 -12.57 17.39 -0.38
CA ALA A 11 -11.39 18.16 -0.73
C ALA A 11 -10.16 17.33 -0.34
N ILE A 12 -9.42 16.85 -1.33
CA ILE A 12 -8.13 16.22 -1.11
C ILE A 12 -7.13 17.36 -0.98
N HIS A 13 -6.51 17.50 0.19
CA HIS A 13 -5.46 18.49 0.39
C HIS A 13 -4.19 18.01 -0.32
N THR A 14 -3.72 18.75 -1.33
CA THR A 14 -2.52 18.41 -2.11
C THR A 14 -1.30 18.11 -1.22
N ASP A 15 -1.21 18.81 -0.10
CA ASP A 15 -0.14 18.65 0.89
C ASP A 15 -0.16 17.25 1.53
N GLU A 16 -1.33 16.64 1.75
CA GLU A 16 -1.45 15.27 2.28
C GLU A 16 -0.92 14.24 1.28
N ARG A 17 -1.12 14.46 -0.03
CA ARG A 17 -0.58 13.56 -1.08
C ARG A 17 0.94 13.63 -1.14
N ALA A 18 1.49 14.84 -1.18
CA ALA A 18 2.93 15.03 -1.19
C ALA A 18 3.55 14.44 0.08
N HIS A 19 2.91 14.65 1.23
CA HIS A 19 3.32 14.06 2.50
C HIS A 19 3.36 12.53 2.42
N GLU A 20 2.32 11.85 1.97
CA GLU A 20 2.33 10.37 1.92
C GLU A 20 3.31 9.80 0.88
N ALA A 21 3.69 10.57 -0.14
CA ALA A 21 4.71 10.17 -1.10
C ALA A 21 6.13 10.18 -0.50
N ASP A 22 6.48 11.21 0.26
CA ASP A 22 7.83 11.41 0.81
C ASP A 22 7.98 10.87 2.24
N HIS A 23 6.90 10.94 3.01
CA HIS A 23 6.80 10.66 4.44
C HIS A 23 5.54 9.82 4.73
N PRO A 24 5.43 8.61 4.15
CA PRO A 24 4.24 7.78 4.30
C PRO A 24 3.97 7.48 5.77
N SER A 25 2.70 7.55 6.13
CA SER A 25 2.20 7.13 7.44
C SER A 25 2.26 5.62 7.66
N SER A 26 2.37 4.84 6.58
CA SER A 26 2.52 3.39 6.63
C SER A 26 3.94 2.95 7.05
N PRO A 27 4.11 1.71 7.53
CA PRO A 27 5.42 1.11 7.71
C PRO A 27 6.31 1.19 6.46
N LEU A 28 7.62 1.27 6.71
CA LEU A 28 8.65 1.36 5.68
C LEU A 28 9.72 0.29 5.88
N ALA A 29 10.06 -0.44 4.82
CA ALA A 29 11.31 -1.16 4.72
C ALA A 29 12.35 -0.26 4.03
N ARG A 30 13.49 -0.04 4.66
CA ARG A 30 14.53 0.90 4.17
C ARG A 30 15.80 0.14 3.80
N PHE A 31 16.38 0.49 2.67
CA PHE A 31 17.59 -0.12 2.13
C PHE A 31 18.65 0.96 1.88
N GLY A 32 19.82 0.76 2.50
CA GLY A 32 20.93 1.69 2.42
C GLY A 32 21.68 1.64 1.09
N LYS A 33 22.69 2.52 0.96
CA LYS A 33 23.57 2.55 -0.23
C LYS A 33 24.36 1.26 -0.43
N ASP A 34 24.56 0.50 0.63
CA ASP A 34 25.22 -0.80 0.68
C ASP A 34 24.32 -1.97 0.25
N GLN A 35 23.02 -1.73 0.05
CA GLN A 35 22.02 -2.74 -0.35
C GLN A 35 21.26 -2.28 -1.60
N PRO A 36 21.94 -2.08 -2.75
CA PRO A 36 21.30 -1.57 -3.95
C PRO A 36 20.32 -2.58 -4.57
N LEU A 37 19.21 -2.07 -5.10
CA LEU A 37 18.33 -2.84 -5.97
C LEU A 37 18.87 -2.78 -7.40
N LYS A 38 19.28 -3.94 -7.93
CA LYS A 38 19.73 -4.08 -9.32
C LYS A 38 18.52 -4.03 -10.25
N LEU A 39 18.42 -3.00 -11.07
CA LEU A 39 17.33 -2.87 -12.05
C LEU A 39 17.70 -3.55 -13.38
N ASP A 40 16.70 -4.04 -14.10
CA ASP A 40 16.87 -4.68 -15.41
C ASP A 40 17.52 -3.75 -16.46
N CYS A 41 17.38 -2.43 -16.31
CA CYS A 41 18.02 -1.44 -17.16
C CYS A 41 19.54 -1.28 -16.92
N GLY A 42 20.11 -2.05 -15.99
CA GLY A 42 21.54 -2.03 -15.66
C GLY A 42 21.94 -0.90 -14.69
N ILE A 43 20.98 -0.17 -14.14
CA ILE A 43 21.20 0.86 -13.12
C ILE A 43 20.90 0.29 -11.74
N ASP A 44 21.74 0.62 -10.77
CA ASP A 44 21.48 0.31 -9.35
C ASP A 44 20.67 1.44 -8.73
N LEU A 45 19.54 1.11 -8.08
CA LEU A 45 18.73 2.04 -7.30
C LEU A 45 19.15 1.96 -5.83
N ALA A 46 19.73 3.05 -5.30
CA ALA A 46 20.07 3.18 -3.89
C ALA A 46 20.28 4.65 -3.46
N PRO A 47 19.96 5.02 -2.21
CA PRO A 47 19.14 4.26 -1.27
C PRO A 47 17.68 4.19 -1.75
N PHE A 48 16.91 3.24 -1.25
CA PHE A 48 15.49 3.12 -1.60
C PHE A 48 14.65 2.66 -0.41
N GLN A 49 13.35 2.84 -0.50
CA GLN A 49 12.40 2.37 0.51
C GLN A 49 11.15 1.77 -0.12
N ILE A 50 10.52 0.84 0.61
CA ILE A 50 9.24 0.23 0.26
C ILE A 50 8.24 0.59 1.36
N ALA A 51 7.21 1.33 1.01
CA ALA A 51 6.04 1.50 1.85
C ALA A 51 5.13 0.28 1.75
N TYR A 52 4.60 -0.20 2.87
CA TYR A 52 3.75 -1.38 2.88
C TYR A 52 2.71 -1.35 3.99
N GLN A 53 1.68 -2.18 3.86
CA GLN A 53 0.74 -2.50 4.92
C GLN A 53 0.74 -4.00 5.22
N ILE A 54 0.34 -4.32 6.45
CA ILE A 54 0.16 -5.69 6.92
C ILE A 54 -1.23 -5.86 7.53
N TYR A 55 -1.78 -7.06 7.39
CA TYR A 55 -3.06 -7.45 7.97
C TYR A 55 -2.97 -8.86 8.53
N GLY A 56 -3.48 -9.08 9.74
CA GLY A 56 -3.33 -10.35 10.46
C GLY A 56 -1.98 -10.50 11.16
N GLU A 57 -1.70 -11.70 11.66
CA GLU A 57 -0.49 -12.01 12.45
C GLU A 57 0.36 -13.11 11.78
N LEU A 58 1.68 -12.88 11.74
CA LEU A 58 2.65 -13.85 11.22
C LEU A 58 2.84 -14.97 12.24
N ASN A 59 2.63 -16.21 11.82
CA ASN A 59 2.83 -17.37 12.67
C ASN A 59 4.32 -17.65 12.94
N ALA A 60 4.61 -18.48 13.93
CA ALA A 60 5.97 -18.69 14.44
C ALA A 60 6.94 -19.28 13.39
N ASP A 61 6.46 -20.17 12.51
CA ASP A 61 7.20 -20.78 11.42
C ASP A 61 7.15 -19.96 10.11
N ARG A 62 6.44 -18.82 10.12
CA ARG A 62 6.29 -17.86 9.00
C ARG A 62 5.71 -18.48 7.72
N SER A 63 4.90 -19.52 7.86
CA SER A 63 4.28 -20.24 6.75
C SER A 63 2.95 -19.66 6.26
N ASN A 64 2.36 -18.71 6.99
CA ASN A 64 1.05 -18.12 6.66
C ASN A 64 1.11 -16.77 5.92
N ALA A 65 2.26 -16.41 5.36
CA ALA A 65 2.41 -15.13 4.67
C ALA A 65 1.83 -15.15 3.25
N ILE A 66 1.05 -14.13 2.90
CA ILE A 66 0.53 -13.90 1.53
C ILE A 66 0.95 -12.50 1.07
N LEU A 67 1.55 -12.40 -0.11
CA LEU A 67 1.91 -11.14 -0.75
C LEU A 67 0.82 -10.72 -1.76
N ILE A 68 0.28 -9.51 -1.60
CA ILE A 68 -0.62 -8.88 -2.57
C ILE A 68 0.17 -7.89 -3.42
N CYS A 69 0.15 -8.09 -4.74
CA CYS A 69 0.63 -7.12 -5.72
C CYS A 69 -0.55 -6.29 -6.21
N HIS A 70 -0.53 -4.98 -5.99
CA HIS A 70 -1.59 -4.09 -6.47
C HIS A 70 -1.50 -3.83 -7.98
N ALA A 71 -2.60 -3.36 -8.58
CA ALA A 71 -2.65 -2.92 -9.98
C ALA A 71 -1.95 -1.55 -10.18
N LEU A 72 -1.85 -1.07 -11.42
CA LEU A 72 -1.10 0.16 -11.76
C LEU A 72 -1.44 1.39 -10.90
N THR A 73 -2.72 1.62 -10.61
CA THR A 73 -3.21 2.79 -9.84
C THR A 73 -3.54 2.47 -8.39
N GLY A 74 -3.21 1.25 -7.93
CA GLY A 74 -3.35 0.85 -6.54
C GLY A 74 -2.14 1.24 -5.72
N ASP A 75 -2.22 0.94 -4.43
CA ASP A 75 -1.19 1.21 -3.43
C ASP A 75 -1.28 0.16 -2.30
N GLN A 76 -0.50 0.33 -1.23
CA GLN A 76 -0.46 -0.57 -0.07
C GLN A 76 -1.77 -0.63 0.74
N HIS A 77 -2.71 0.31 0.58
CA HIS A 77 -3.91 0.42 1.41
C HIS A 77 -5.04 -0.49 0.92
N VAL A 78 -4.88 -1.80 1.15
CA VAL A 78 -5.80 -2.85 0.70
C VAL A 78 -7.11 -2.86 1.48
N ALA A 79 -7.05 -2.85 2.81
CA ALA A 79 -8.21 -3.03 3.69
C ALA A 79 -8.17 -2.15 4.95
N ASN A 80 -7.59 -0.96 4.85
CA ASN A 80 -7.65 0.08 5.89
C ASN A 80 -8.11 1.42 5.30
N VAL A 81 -8.49 2.35 6.16
CA VAL A 81 -8.83 3.71 5.73
C VAL A 81 -7.60 4.36 5.10
N HIS A 82 -7.74 4.79 3.85
CA HIS A 82 -6.65 5.39 3.09
C HIS A 82 -6.33 6.81 3.64
N PRO A 83 -5.06 7.13 3.94
CA PRO A 83 -4.67 8.37 4.63
C PRO A 83 -5.02 9.64 3.83
N VAL A 84 -4.83 9.61 2.51
CA VAL A 84 -5.21 10.71 1.60
C VAL A 84 -6.71 10.74 1.29
N THR A 85 -7.25 9.65 0.71
CA THR A 85 -8.62 9.71 0.16
C THR A 85 -9.71 9.57 1.20
N ARG A 86 -9.35 9.10 2.41
CA ARG A 86 -10.27 8.74 3.52
C ARG A 86 -11.31 7.68 3.14
N LYS A 87 -11.16 7.05 1.98
CA LYS A 87 -12.01 5.93 1.55
C LYS A 87 -11.53 4.63 2.20
N PRO A 88 -12.40 3.62 2.27
CA PRO A 88 -11.96 2.27 2.59
C PRO A 88 -10.94 1.76 1.57
N GLY A 89 -10.15 0.78 1.97
CA GLY A 89 -9.12 0.18 1.13
C GLY A 89 -9.71 -0.45 -0.14
N TRP A 90 -8.91 -0.48 -1.21
CA TRP A 90 -9.37 -0.86 -2.55
C TRP A 90 -9.80 -2.33 -2.67
N TRP A 91 -9.48 -3.17 -1.69
CA TRP A 91 -9.85 -4.59 -1.59
C TRP A 91 -10.26 -5.03 -0.18
N GLU A 92 -10.87 -4.11 0.58
CA GLU A 92 -11.87 -4.49 1.59
C GLU A 92 -12.91 -5.41 0.89
N THR A 93 -13.80 -6.17 1.50
CA THR A 93 -14.50 -7.33 0.84
C THR A 93 -13.60 -8.55 0.57
N MET A 94 -12.36 -8.40 0.10
CA MET A 94 -11.45 -9.54 -0.13
C MET A 94 -10.55 -9.84 1.06
N VAL A 95 -10.04 -8.81 1.73
CA VAL A 95 -9.10 -8.93 2.86
C VAL A 95 -9.76 -8.57 4.19
N GLY A 96 -9.65 -9.43 5.20
CA GLY A 96 -10.15 -9.19 6.58
C GLY A 96 -10.72 -10.45 7.23
N PRO A 97 -11.22 -10.37 8.49
CA PRO A 97 -11.70 -11.54 9.23
C PRO A 97 -12.84 -12.26 8.49
N GLY A 98 -12.67 -13.56 8.24
CA GLY A 98 -13.64 -14.42 7.55
C GLY A 98 -13.84 -14.13 6.06
N ARG A 99 -12.97 -13.32 5.43
CA ARG A 99 -13.01 -13.01 3.99
C ARG A 99 -12.15 -13.99 3.18
N PRO A 100 -12.18 -13.98 1.84
CA PRO A 100 -11.36 -14.89 1.03
C PRO A 100 -9.87 -14.87 1.36
N LEU A 101 -9.34 -13.68 1.66
CA LEU A 101 -8.02 -13.49 2.27
C LEU A 101 -8.24 -13.19 3.76
N ASP A 102 -8.44 -14.27 4.52
CA ASP A 102 -8.81 -14.23 5.92
C ASP A 102 -7.63 -13.84 6.82
N THR A 103 -7.73 -12.69 7.49
CA THR A 103 -6.69 -12.17 8.39
C THR A 103 -6.62 -12.90 9.72
N ASP A 104 -7.63 -13.71 10.07
CA ASP A 104 -7.57 -14.59 11.25
C ASP A 104 -6.68 -15.82 10.98
N SER A 105 -6.43 -16.13 9.70
CA SER A 105 -5.66 -17.28 9.24
C SER A 105 -4.30 -16.90 8.64
N TYR A 106 -4.24 -15.78 7.90
CA TYR A 106 -3.07 -15.39 7.11
C TYR A 106 -2.48 -14.05 7.53
N PHE A 107 -1.16 -13.94 7.36
CA PHE A 107 -0.43 -12.69 7.45
C PHE A 107 -0.28 -12.09 6.05
N ILE A 108 -1.07 -11.07 5.76
CA ILE A 108 -1.14 -10.46 4.45
C ILE A 108 -0.22 -9.25 4.41
N ILE A 109 0.58 -9.13 3.36
CA ILE A 109 1.49 -8.01 3.12
C ILE A 109 1.15 -7.41 1.75
N CYS A 110 1.02 -6.09 1.68
CA CYS A 110 0.93 -5.38 0.40
C CYS A 110 1.95 -4.23 0.39
N PRO A 111 3.01 -4.31 -0.44
CA PRO A 111 3.89 -3.17 -0.69
C PRO A 111 3.30 -2.26 -1.75
N ASN A 112 3.56 -0.96 -1.63
CA ASN A 112 3.47 -0.06 -2.77
C ASN A 112 4.68 -0.29 -3.68
N VAL A 113 4.45 -0.41 -4.98
CA VAL A 113 5.47 -0.73 -5.97
C VAL A 113 6.53 0.37 -6.07
N ILE A 114 7.79 0.00 -6.35
CA ILE A 114 8.85 0.95 -6.68
C ILE A 114 8.42 1.79 -7.90
N GLY A 115 8.60 3.11 -7.79
CA GLY A 115 8.13 4.07 -8.79
C GLY A 115 6.65 4.48 -8.63
N GLY A 116 5.95 3.93 -7.63
CA GLY A 116 4.64 4.42 -7.21
C GLY A 116 4.71 5.79 -6.51
N CYS A 117 3.55 6.31 -6.11
CA CYS A 117 3.44 7.65 -5.51
C CYS A 117 2.87 7.65 -4.07
N MET A 118 2.88 6.49 -3.41
CA MET A 118 2.42 6.30 -2.02
C MET A 118 3.54 5.75 -1.13
N GLY A 119 4.71 6.39 -1.15
CA GLY A 119 5.76 6.17 -0.15
C GLY A 119 6.92 5.27 -0.57
N SER A 120 6.88 4.63 -1.73
CA SER A 120 8.00 3.81 -2.24
C SER A 120 8.83 4.63 -3.22
N THR A 121 10.12 4.80 -2.92
CA THR A 121 11.07 5.67 -3.65
C THR A 121 12.38 4.96 -3.91
#